data_AF-A0A1G0VBG7-F1
#
_entry.id   AF-A0A1G0VBG7-F1
#
_cell.length_a   1.000
_cell.length_b   1.000
_cell.length_c   1.000
_cell.angle_alpha   90.00
_cell.angle_beta   90.00
_cell.angle_gamma   90.00
#
_symmetry.space_group_name_H-M   'P 1'
#
loop_
_entity.id
_entity.type
_entity.pdbx_description
1 polymer ?
#
loop_
_entity_poly.entity_id
_entity_poly.type
_entity_poly.pdbx_seq_one_letter_code
_entity_poly.pdbx_strand_id
1 'polypeptide(L)'
;MLEWIGYEVDREYYFNNAGRQMRVLGDSVRLRYLEILGEKNNFPEDYYQGEYIKEIAKKLFDEFGSKLKNEDPEGVFKEIAEKEIFKEIEKTLSRLSIKHKIFYNENSLYEEKKIESLLKTYKEKNFSYEKDGAIWLKLTELGNESDKVI
;
A
#
# COMPACT_ATOMS: atom_id res chain seq x y z
N MET A 1 -14.58 11.34 -20.97
CA MET A 1 -15.38 12.56 -21.13
C MET A 1 -14.49 13.80 -21.26
N LEU A 2 -13.59 14.08 -20.29
CA LEU A 2 -12.68 15.23 -20.37
C LEU A 2 -11.73 15.18 -21.58
N GLU A 3 -11.09 14.05 -21.84
CA GLU A 3 -10.27 13.87 -23.06
C GLU A 3 -11.10 14.02 -24.35
N TRP A 4 -12.36 13.59 -24.32
CA TRP A 4 -13.24 13.64 -25.48
C TRP A 4 -13.65 15.07 -25.86
N ILE A 5 -13.66 15.99 -24.89
CA ILE A 5 -13.92 17.41 -25.10
C ILE A 5 -12.63 18.25 -25.21
N GLY A 6 -11.46 17.60 -25.38
CA GLY A 6 -10.19 18.24 -25.73
C GLY A 6 -9.25 18.60 -24.58
N TYR A 7 -9.54 18.18 -23.34
CA TYR A 7 -8.59 18.38 -22.23
C TYR A 7 -7.47 17.34 -22.25
N GLU A 8 -6.27 17.76 -21.87
CA GLU A 8 -5.20 16.84 -21.45
C GLU A 8 -5.53 16.30 -20.06
N VAL A 9 -5.52 14.98 -19.90
CA VAL A 9 -5.94 14.31 -18.66
C VAL A 9 -4.85 13.35 -18.20
N ASP A 10 -4.35 13.61 -17.00
CA ASP A 10 -3.47 12.68 -16.29
C ASP A 10 -4.29 11.84 -15.32
N ARG A 11 -4.19 10.52 -15.47
CA ARG A 11 -4.80 9.55 -14.56
C ARG A 11 -3.72 8.93 -13.70
N GLU A 12 -3.87 9.05 -12.40
CA GLU A 12 -2.93 8.51 -11.41
C GLU A 12 -3.60 7.39 -10.60
N TYR A 13 -2.84 6.35 -10.28
CA TYR A 13 -3.25 5.29 -9.36
C TYR A 13 -2.40 5.41 -8.11
N TYR A 14 -3.02 5.81 -7.00
CA TYR A 14 -2.38 5.90 -5.70
C TYR A 14 -2.47 4.56 -4.98
N PHE A 15 -1.35 4.05 -4.49
CA PHE A 15 -1.32 2.81 -3.70
C PHE A 15 -0.43 2.93 -2.48
N ASN A 16 -0.80 2.21 -1.43
CA ASN A 16 -0.05 2.16 -0.19
C ASN A 16 0.61 0.78 -0.06
N ASN A 17 1.95 0.76 -0.06
CA ASN A 17 2.74 -0.45 0.12
C ASN A 17 3.49 -0.51 1.47
N ALA A 18 3.07 0.32 2.42
CA ALA A 18 3.63 0.42 3.74
C ALA A 18 2.62 0.07 4.84
N GLY A 19 3.13 -0.06 6.07
CA GLY A 19 2.30 -0.21 7.26
C GLY A 19 1.77 -1.62 7.51
N ARG A 20 0.77 -1.69 8.41
CA ARG A 20 0.27 -2.95 8.96
C ARG A 20 -0.35 -3.87 7.91
N GLN A 21 -1.06 -3.32 6.93
CA GLN A 21 -1.72 -4.12 5.90
C GLN A 21 -0.72 -4.94 5.08
N MET A 22 0.41 -4.34 4.69
CA MET A 22 1.44 -5.04 3.92
C MET A 22 2.22 -6.05 4.74
N ARG A 23 2.41 -5.82 6.04
CA ARG A 23 2.94 -6.86 6.95
C ARG A 23 1.99 -8.06 7.01
N VAL A 24 0.71 -7.81 7.25
CA VAL A 24 -0.32 -8.86 7.28
C VAL A 24 -0.37 -9.60 5.94
N LEU A 25 -0.17 -8.92 4.81
CA LEU A 25 -0.07 -9.54 3.50
C LEU A 25 1.12 -10.52 3.41
N GLY A 26 2.33 -10.07 3.76
CA GLY A 26 3.52 -10.92 3.78
C GLY A 26 3.35 -12.13 4.70
N ASP A 27 2.81 -11.92 5.90
CA ASP A 27 2.52 -12.98 6.86
C ASP A 27 1.50 -14.00 6.31
N SER A 28 0.45 -13.52 5.64
CA SER A 28 -0.59 -14.37 5.06
C SER A 28 -0.02 -15.30 3.99
N VAL A 29 0.84 -14.77 3.12
CA VAL A 29 1.51 -15.55 2.07
C VAL A 29 2.50 -16.55 2.68
N ARG A 30 3.29 -16.12 3.67
CA ARG A 30 4.23 -17.00 4.39
C ARG A 30 3.51 -18.17 5.06
N LEU A 31 2.39 -17.92 5.72
CA LEU A 31 1.60 -18.98 6.37
C LEU A 31 1.08 -20.00 5.35
N ARG A 32 0.57 -19.57 4.19
CA ARG A 32 0.16 -20.48 3.11
C ARG A 32 1.34 -21.24 2.52
N TYR A 33 2.49 -20.60 2.39
CA TYR A 33 3.71 -21.24 1.91
C TYR A 33 4.19 -22.33 2.87
N LEU A 34 4.16 -22.08 4.18
CA LEU A 34 4.49 -23.09 5.19
C LEU A 34 3.47 -24.24 5.23
N GLU A 35 2.19 -23.95 5.00
CA GLU A 35 1.15 -24.97 4.85
C GLU A 35 1.44 -25.92 3.66
N ILE A 36 1.92 -25.39 2.53
CA ILE A 36 2.35 -26.20 1.37
C ILE A 36 3.54 -27.11 1.73
N LEU A 37 4.44 -26.64 2.59
CA LEU A 37 5.57 -27.43 3.11
C LEU A 37 5.14 -28.50 4.14
N GLY A 38 3.86 -28.57 4.50
CA GLY A 38 3.32 -29.52 5.46
C GLY A 38 3.42 -29.08 6.92
N GLU A 39 3.77 -27.82 7.19
CA GLU A 39 3.80 -27.27 8.54
C GLU A 39 2.37 -26.93 9.00
N LYS A 40 2.02 -27.35 10.21
CA LYS A 40 0.78 -26.93 10.86
C LYS A 40 0.97 -25.54 11.43
N ASN A 41 0.25 -24.57 10.87
CA ASN A 41 0.26 -23.20 11.37
C ASN A 41 -1.17 -22.75 11.67
N ASN A 42 -1.31 -21.92 12.71
CA ASN A 42 -2.58 -21.26 12.98
C ASN A 42 -2.72 -20.08 12.01
N PHE A 43 -3.78 -20.04 11.22
CA PHE A 43 -4.04 -18.95 10.29
C PHE A 43 -5.03 -17.97 10.93
N PRO A 44 -4.62 -16.74 11.31
CA PRO A 44 -5.51 -15.80 11.96
C PRO A 44 -6.68 -15.37 11.05
N GLU A 45 -7.83 -15.05 11.65
CA GLU A 45 -9.00 -14.56 10.90
C GLU A 45 -8.77 -13.17 10.27
N ASP A 46 -7.99 -12.33 10.93
CA ASP A 46 -7.67 -10.96 10.48
C ASP A 46 -6.68 -10.92 9.30
N TYR A 47 -6.24 -12.08 8.81
CA TYR A 47 -5.25 -12.20 7.73
C TYR A 47 -5.93 -12.38 6.38
N TYR A 48 -5.19 -12.17 5.29
CA TYR A 48 -5.72 -12.35 3.96
C TYR A 48 -5.90 -13.84 3.63
N GLN A 49 -7.14 -14.25 3.40
CA GLN A 49 -7.50 -15.65 3.16
C GLN A 49 -7.95 -15.95 1.72
N GLY A 50 -7.91 -14.95 0.83
CA GLY A 50 -8.35 -15.10 -0.56
C GLY A 50 -7.51 -16.11 -1.34
N GLU A 51 -8.10 -16.65 -2.41
CA GLU A 51 -7.43 -17.67 -3.25
C GLU A 51 -6.11 -17.16 -3.84
N TYR A 52 -6.05 -15.87 -4.19
CA TYR A 52 -4.83 -15.21 -4.68
C TYR A 52 -3.63 -15.36 -3.72
N ILE A 53 -3.85 -15.42 -2.39
CA ILE A 53 -2.77 -15.62 -1.41
C ILE A 53 -2.17 -17.02 -1.56
N LYS A 54 -3.02 -18.04 -1.79
CA LYS A 54 -2.56 -19.41 -2.04
C LYS A 54 -1.83 -19.51 -3.39
N GLU A 55 -2.32 -18.80 -4.42
CA GLU A 55 -1.66 -18.75 -5.72
C GLU A 55 -0.26 -18.12 -5.64
N ILE A 56 -0.12 -17.01 -4.89
CA ILE A 56 1.18 -16.36 -4.65
C ILE A 56 2.10 -17.30 -3.86
N ALA A 57 1.61 -17.92 -2.80
CA ALA A 57 2.39 -18.88 -2.01
C ALA A 57 2.85 -20.09 -2.83
N LYS A 58 2.00 -20.57 -3.74
CA LYS A 58 2.35 -21.64 -4.67
C LYS A 58 3.44 -21.22 -5.65
N LYS A 59 3.34 -20.02 -6.23
CA LYS A 59 4.40 -19.47 -7.10
C LYS A 59 5.74 -19.39 -6.37
N LEU A 60 5.74 -18.90 -5.14
CA LEU A 60 6.93 -18.85 -4.28
C LEU A 60 7.51 -20.24 -4.02
N PHE A 61 6.66 -21.24 -3.78
CA PHE A 61 7.10 -22.63 -3.62
C PHE A 61 7.67 -23.21 -4.91
N ASP A 62 7.04 -22.96 -6.06
CA ASP A 62 7.51 -23.43 -7.36
C ASP A 62 8.87 -22.80 -7.74
N GLU A 63 9.12 -21.55 -7.34
CA GLU A 63 10.37 -20.82 -7.63
C GLU A 63 11.50 -21.09 -6.62
N PHE A 64 11.20 -21.09 -5.32
CA PHE A 64 12.21 -21.17 -4.25
C PHE A 64 12.25 -22.52 -3.52
N GLY A 65 11.30 -23.43 -3.78
CA GLY A 65 11.20 -24.72 -3.09
C GLY A 65 10.95 -24.52 -1.59
N SER A 66 11.78 -25.14 -0.74
CA SER A 66 11.74 -25.03 0.73
C SER A 66 12.73 -24.02 1.32
N LYS A 67 13.44 -23.24 0.48
CA LYS A 67 14.52 -22.35 0.92
C LYS A 67 14.05 -21.18 1.77
N LEU A 68 12.81 -20.71 1.58
CA LEU A 68 12.26 -19.56 2.27
C LEU A 68 11.61 -19.90 3.62
N LYS A 69 11.76 -21.15 4.11
CA LYS A 69 11.11 -21.61 5.35
C LYS A 69 11.46 -20.74 6.57
N ASN A 70 12.72 -20.30 6.67
CA ASN A 70 13.22 -19.50 7.79
C ASN A 70 13.30 -18.01 7.46
N GLU A 71 12.84 -17.60 6.28
CA GLU A 71 12.87 -16.21 5.87
C GLU A 71 11.77 -15.40 6.55
N ASP A 72 12.06 -14.12 6.72
CA ASP A 72 11.16 -13.15 7.34
C ASP A 72 10.01 -12.79 6.38
N PRO A 73 8.75 -12.73 6.88
CA PRO A 73 7.59 -12.35 6.07
C PRO A 73 7.67 -10.93 5.49
N GLU A 74 8.38 -10.00 6.12
CA GLU A 74 8.52 -8.61 5.67
C GLU A 74 9.52 -8.45 4.52
N GLY A 75 10.33 -9.48 4.25
CA GLY A 75 11.26 -9.52 3.10
C GLY A 75 10.61 -10.07 1.83
N VAL A 76 11.15 -11.20 1.36
CA VAL A 76 10.82 -11.81 0.05
C VAL A 76 9.33 -12.07 -0.12
N PHE A 77 8.62 -12.48 0.94
CA PHE A 77 7.18 -12.75 0.87
C PHE A 77 6.37 -11.49 0.56
N LYS A 78 6.61 -10.39 1.28
CA LYS A 78 5.94 -9.11 1.03
C LYS A 78 6.25 -8.58 -0.37
N GLU A 79 7.52 -8.54 -0.77
CA GLU A 79 7.94 -7.98 -2.06
C GLU A 79 7.32 -8.72 -3.24
N ILE A 80 7.33 -10.06 -3.20
CA ILE A 80 6.74 -10.87 -4.28
C ILE A 80 5.21 -10.77 -4.26
N ALA A 81 4.59 -10.75 -3.08
CA ALA A 81 3.15 -10.58 -2.96
C ALA A 81 2.68 -9.24 -3.53
N GLU A 82 3.37 -8.15 -3.18
CA GLU A 82 3.12 -6.81 -3.72
C GLU A 82 3.19 -6.80 -5.24
N LYS A 83 4.28 -7.33 -5.79
CA LYS A 83 4.52 -7.38 -7.24
C LYS A 83 3.45 -8.19 -7.98
N GLU A 84 3.07 -9.35 -7.45
CA GLU A 84 2.06 -10.20 -8.10
C GLU A 84 0.66 -9.61 -8.02
N ILE A 85 0.29 -8.99 -6.89
CA ILE A 85 -0.99 -8.28 -6.76
C ILE A 85 -1.03 -7.09 -7.73
N PHE A 86 0.03 -6.30 -7.79
CA PHE A 86 0.09 -5.14 -8.66
C PHE A 86 -0.01 -5.53 -10.14
N LYS A 87 0.66 -6.61 -10.53
CA LYS A 87 0.57 -7.17 -11.87
C LYS A 87 -0.86 -7.63 -12.22
N GLU A 88 -1.58 -8.27 -11.29
CA GLU A 88 -2.98 -8.65 -11.51
C GLU A 88 -3.91 -7.41 -11.54
N ILE A 89 -3.63 -6.37 -10.77
CA ILE A 89 -4.32 -5.08 -10.84
C ILE A 89 -4.13 -4.46 -12.23
N GLU A 90 -2.89 -4.33 -12.71
CA GLU A 90 -2.57 -3.77 -14.03
C GLU A 90 -3.26 -4.54 -15.16
N LYS A 91 -3.23 -5.87 -15.09
CA LYS A 91 -3.90 -6.75 -16.04
C LYS A 91 -5.42 -6.56 -16.03
N THR A 92 -6.01 -6.40 -14.85
CA THR A 92 -7.45 -6.13 -14.69
C THR A 92 -7.82 -4.77 -15.27
N LEU A 93 -7.06 -3.72 -14.96
CA LEU A 93 -7.25 -2.38 -15.51
C LEU A 93 -7.15 -2.38 -17.03
N SER A 94 -6.15 -3.08 -17.57
CA SER A 94 -5.96 -3.24 -19.02
C SER A 94 -7.15 -3.94 -19.69
N ARG A 95 -7.68 -5.02 -19.09
CA ARG A 95 -8.90 -5.70 -19.58
C ARG A 95 -10.12 -4.80 -19.60
N LEU A 96 -10.22 -3.87 -18.66
CA LEU A 96 -11.28 -2.87 -18.58
C LEU A 96 -11.01 -1.64 -19.47
N SER A 97 -9.91 -1.64 -20.24
CA SER A 97 -9.44 -0.49 -21.03
C SER A 97 -9.20 0.77 -20.18
N ILE A 98 -8.87 0.60 -18.90
CA ILE A 98 -8.50 1.67 -17.98
C ILE A 98 -6.97 1.80 -18.02
N LYS A 99 -6.48 3.00 -18.36
CA LYS A 99 -5.05 3.31 -18.43
C LYS A 99 -4.71 4.41 -17.44
N HIS A 100 -3.78 4.14 -16.53
CA HIS A 100 -3.16 5.15 -15.68
C HIS A 100 -1.82 5.56 -16.28
N LYS A 101 -1.52 6.86 -16.23
CA LYS A 101 -0.24 7.43 -16.66
C LYS A 101 0.81 7.29 -15.57
N ILE A 102 0.37 7.42 -14.31
CA ILE A 102 1.25 7.44 -13.13
C ILE A 102 0.72 6.43 -12.12
N PHE A 103 1.63 5.64 -11.55
CA PHE A 103 1.37 4.83 -10.38
C PHE A 103 2.20 5.41 -9.23
N TYR A 104 1.53 5.94 -8.23
CA TYR A 104 2.16 6.68 -7.15
C TYR A 104 2.10 5.89 -5.85
N ASN A 105 3.28 5.66 -5.28
CA ASN A 105 3.43 4.90 -4.06
C ASN A 105 3.49 5.84 -2.85
N GLU A 106 2.62 5.63 -1.86
CA GLU A 106 2.62 6.38 -0.60
C GLU A 106 3.97 6.39 0.10
N ASN A 107 4.72 5.27 0.08
CA ASN A 107 6.01 5.17 0.77
C ASN A 107 7.03 6.19 0.25
N SER A 108 6.93 6.60 -1.03
CA SER A 108 7.78 7.66 -1.59
C SER A 108 7.61 9.01 -0.88
N LEU A 109 6.42 9.30 -0.32
CA LEU A 109 6.18 10.54 0.44
C LEU A 109 7.01 10.60 1.73
N TYR A 110 7.23 9.43 2.35
CA TYR A 110 8.03 9.29 3.56
C TYR A 110 9.53 9.32 3.23
N GLU A 111 9.96 8.53 2.25
CA GLU A 111 11.37 8.46 1.83
C GLU A 111 11.89 9.81 1.34
N GLU A 112 11.08 10.54 0.56
CA GLU A 112 11.44 11.86 0.04
C GLU A 112 11.22 12.99 1.06
N LYS A 113 10.78 12.68 2.29
CA LYS A 113 10.47 13.66 3.35
C LYS A 113 9.51 14.77 2.91
N LYS A 114 8.65 14.49 1.92
CA LYS A 114 7.66 15.44 1.40
C LYS A 114 6.67 15.86 2.49
N ILE A 115 6.31 14.93 3.37
CA ILE A 115 5.42 15.20 4.51
C ILE A 115 6.07 16.20 5.48
N GLU A 116 7.35 16.01 5.85
CA GLU A 116 8.08 16.94 6.73
C GLU A 116 8.16 18.34 6.13
N SER A 117 8.46 18.42 4.82
CA SER A 117 8.49 19.70 4.09
C SER A 117 7.13 20.39 4.06
N LEU A 118 6.04 19.64 3.88
CA LEU A 118 4.68 20.17 3.89
C LEU A 118 4.29 20.70 5.27
N LEU A 119 4.57 19.94 6.34
CA LEU A 119 4.31 20.35 7.72
C LEU A 119 5.05 21.63 8.08
N LYS A 120 6.31 21.75 7.66
CA LYS A 120 7.10 22.98 7.83
C LYS A 120 6.44 24.16 7.10
N THR A 121 6.00 23.95 5.86
CA THR A 121 5.33 24.99 5.07
C THR A 121 4.01 25.43 5.72
N TYR A 122 3.23 24.50 6.28
CA TYR A 122 2.00 24.82 6.99
C TYR A 122 2.24 25.62 8.26
N LYS A 123 3.31 25.28 9.00
CA LYS A 123 3.72 26.03 10.18
C LYS A 123 4.15 27.46 9.81
N GLU A 124 4.97 27.61 8.77
CA GLU A 124 5.44 28.91 8.27
C GLU A 124 4.30 29.81 7.79
N LYS A 125 3.28 29.22 7.15
CA LYS A 125 2.09 29.94 6.66
C LYS A 125 0.98 30.08 7.71
N ASN A 126 1.24 29.70 8.97
CA ASN A 126 0.29 29.77 10.09
C ASN A 126 -1.00 28.93 9.89
N PHE A 127 -0.94 27.90 9.03
CA PHE A 127 -2.05 26.98 8.75
C PHE A 127 -2.10 25.79 9.71
N SER A 128 -1.05 25.55 10.51
CA SER A 128 -1.06 24.50 11.54
C SER A 128 -0.62 25.01 12.91
N TYR A 129 -1.02 24.31 13.96
CA TYR A 129 -0.64 24.56 15.35
C TYR A 129 -0.46 23.24 16.10
N GLU A 130 0.21 23.27 17.25
CA GLU A 130 0.38 22.10 18.10
C GLU A 130 -0.59 22.19 19.28
N LYS A 131 -1.34 21.11 19.54
CA LYS A 131 -2.28 21.01 20.65
C LYS A 131 -2.38 19.56 21.09
N ASP A 132 -2.33 19.33 22.40
CA ASP A 132 -2.40 18.00 23.02
C ASP A 132 -1.33 17.01 22.49
N GLY A 133 -0.14 17.51 22.15
CA GLY A 133 0.97 16.72 21.63
C GLY A 133 0.82 16.27 20.17
N ALA A 134 -0.18 16.79 19.45
CA ALA A 134 -0.39 16.52 18.03
C ALA A 134 -0.41 17.83 17.23
N ILE A 135 -0.12 17.74 15.93
CA ILE A 135 -0.22 18.87 15.01
C ILE A 135 -1.65 18.93 14.47
N TRP A 136 -2.25 20.11 14.51
CA TRP A 136 -3.60 20.38 14.05
C TRP A 136 -3.56 21.35 12.87
N LEU A 137 -4.31 21.05 11.83
CA LEU A 137 -4.54 21.92 10.68
C LEU A 137 -5.74 22.83 10.96
N LYS A 138 -5.54 24.15 10.83
CA LYS A 138 -6.55 25.21 11.04
C LYS A 138 -7.57 25.29 9.91
N LEU A 139 -8.31 24.22 9.71
CA LEU A 139 -9.34 24.17 8.67
C LEU A 139 -10.51 25.12 8.97
N THR A 140 -10.72 25.47 10.24
CA THR A 140 -11.72 26.46 10.66
C THR A 140 -11.45 27.85 10.08
N GLU A 141 -10.19 28.29 10.01
CA GLU A 141 -9.80 29.56 9.36
C GLU A 141 -10.04 29.52 7.83
N LEU A 142 -10.18 28.32 7.25
CA LEU A 142 -10.48 28.08 5.84
C LEU A 142 -11.97 27.79 5.59
N GLY A 143 -12.84 27.92 6.60
CA GLY A 143 -14.29 27.76 6.48
C GLY A 143 -14.82 26.33 6.67
N ASN A 144 -14.03 25.41 7.25
CA ASN A 144 -14.53 24.09 7.66
C ASN A 144 -15.11 24.11 9.07
N GLU A 145 -15.89 23.07 9.41
CA GLU A 145 -16.55 22.93 10.71
C GLU A 145 -15.58 22.65 11.87
N SER A 146 -14.45 22.00 11.61
CA SER A 146 -13.47 21.66 12.65
C SER A 146 -12.06 21.55 12.11
N ASP A 147 -11.09 21.82 12.98
CA ASP A 147 -9.68 21.56 12.74
C ASP A 147 -9.41 20.06 12.77
N LYS A 148 -8.43 19.60 11.99
CA LYS A 148 -8.08 18.18 11.90
C LYS A 148 -6.67 17.94 12.37
N VAL A 149 -6.49 16.86 13.13
CA VAL A 149 -5.17 16.34 13.48
C VAL A 149 -4.48 15.78 12.23
N ILE A 150 -3.18 16.06 12.09
CA ILE A 150 -2.31 15.62 10.98
C ILE A 150 -1.02 15.01 11.49
#